data_AF-A0A7X0KNA0-F1
#
_entry.id   AF-A0A7X0KNA0-F1
#
_cell.length_a   1.000
_cell.length_b   1.000
_cell.length_c   1.000
_cell.angle_alpha   90.00
_cell.angle_beta   90.00
_cell.angle_gamma   90.00
#
_symmetry.space_group_name_H-M   'P 1'
#
loop_
_entity.id
_entity.type
_entity.pdbx_description
1 polymer ?
#
loop_
_entity_poly.entity_id
_entity_poly.type
_entity_poly.pdbx_seq_one_letter_code
_entity_poly.pdbx_strand_id
1 'polypeptide(L)' 'MRTPAANQISKRKAVADALSRQKVFVSSRRFRGDGQPISRVLVSGRYYDVSDQLLDRLQHGATPGELELEPASDDAAGLQ' A
#
# COMPACT_ATOMS: atom_id res chain seq x y z
N MET A 1 10.53 30.07 -22.62
CA MET A 1 11.77 29.26 -22.50
C MET A 1 11.91 28.79 -21.05
N ARG A 2 11.83 27.48 -20.77
CA ARG A 2 12.13 26.99 -19.40
C ARG A 2 13.64 26.93 -19.24
N THR A 3 14.17 27.62 -18.24
CA THR A 3 15.60 27.57 -17.93
C THR A 3 16.00 26.16 -17.46
N PRO A 4 17.26 25.75 -17.67
CA PRO A 4 17.77 24.46 -17.18
C PRO A 4 17.46 24.22 -15.69
N ALA A 5 17.55 25.28 -14.88
CA ALA A 5 17.21 25.26 -13.45
C ALA A 5 15.73 24.92 -13.17
N ALA A 6 14.78 25.51 -13.91
CA ALA A 6 13.35 25.22 -13.76
C ALA A 6 13.02 23.75 -14.09
N ASN A 7 13.70 23.17 -15.07
CA ASN A 7 13.56 21.76 -15.41
C ASN A 7 14.11 20.85 -14.30
N GLN A 8 15.25 21.22 -13.68
CA GLN A 8 15.83 20.44 -12.57
C GLN A 8 14.96 20.49 -11.31
N ILE A 9 14.38 21.65 -10.98
CA ILE A 9 13.43 21.79 -9.86
C ILE A 9 12.20 20.92 -10.08
N SER A 10 11.63 20.95 -11.28
CA SER A 10 10.45 20.13 -11.63
C SER A 10 10.73 18.64 -11.48
N LYS A 11 11.90 18.17 -11.93
CA LYS A 11 12.33 16.77 -11.77
C LYS A 11 12.50 16.40 -10.30
N ARG A 12 13.16 17.24 -9.50
CA ARG A 12 13.35 17.00 -8.06
C ARG A 12 12.02 16.90 -7.32
N LYS A 13 11.06 17.78 -7.64
CA LYS A 13 9.72 17.73 -7.06
C LYS A 13 9.01 16.42 -7.41
N ALA A 14 9.00 16.01 -8.68
CA ALA A 14 8.38 14.75 -9.09
C ALA A 14 9.01 13.52 -8.41
N VAL A 15 10.33 13.53 -8.21
CA VAL A 15 11.03 12.45 -7.49
C VAL A 15 10.66 12.45 -6.00
N ALA A 16 10.65 13.62 -5.35
CA ALA A 16 10.23 13.74 -3.96
C ALA A 16 8.78 13.27 -3.78
N ASP A 17 7.87 13.70 -4.65
CA ASP A 17 6.46 13.31 -4.66
C ASP A 17 6.29 11.80 -4.91
N ALA A 18 7.20 11.16 -5.66
CA ALA A 18 7.18 9.71 -5.88
C ALA A 18 7.73 8.93 -4.68
N LEU A 19 8.74 9.46 -4.00
CA LEU A 19 9.34 8.87 -2.81
C LEU A 19 8.45 9.00 -1.57
N SER A 20 7.67 10.09 -1.47
CA SER A 20 6.76 10.33 -0.34
C SER A 20 5.46 9.51 -0.42
N ARG A 21 5.15 8.91 -1.58
CA ARG A 21 3.95 8.09 -1.72
C ARG A 21 4.08 6.81 -0.91
N GLN A 22 3.04 6.52 -0.12
CA GLN A 22 2.86 5.22 0.48
C GLN A 22 2.83 4.14 -0.61
N LYS A 23 3.67 3.12 -0.45
CA LYS A 23 3.70 1.97 -1.34
C LYS A 23 2.88 0.84 -0.72
N VAL A 24 1.95 0.31 -1.50
CA VAL A 24 1.11 -0.83 -1.12
C VAL A 24 1.43 -1.96 -2.08
N PHE A 25 1.93 -3.08 -1.56
CA PHE A 25 2.22 -4.27 -2.35
C PHE A 25 1.25 -5.38 -2.00
N VAL A 26 0.53 -5.91 -2.98
CA VAL A 26 -0.35 -7.07 -2.76
C VAL A 26 0.50 -8.35 -2.85
N SER A 27 0.58 -9.09 -1.76
CA SER A 27 1.36 -10.34 -1.66
C SER A 27 0.55 -11.56 -2.08
N SER A 28 -0.72 -11.62 -1.69
CA SER A 28 -1.62 -12.72 -2.03
C SER A 28 -3.07 -12.28 -1.91
N ARG A 29 -3.97 -13.05 -2.52
CA ARG A 29 -5.42 -12.88 -2.41
C ARG A 29 -6.04 -14.24 -2.16
N ARG A 30 -6.92 -14.32 -1.16
CA ARG A 30 -7.64 -15.53 -0.77
C ARG A 30 -9.11 -15.23 -0.55
N PHE A 31 -9.93 -16.27 -0.49
CA PHE A 31 -11.35 -16.16 -0.15
C PHE A 31 -11.55 -16.72 1.25
N ARG A 32 -12.27 -15.99 2.11
CA ARG A 32 -12.69 -16.49 3.41
C ARG A 32 -13.79 -17.55 3.22
N GLY A 33 -14.11 -18.30 4.29
CA GLY A 33 -15.14 -19.34 4.25
C GLY A 33 -16.56 -18.82 3.92
N ASP A 34 -16.78 -17.52 4.04
CA ASP A 34 -17.98 -16.79 3.62
C ASP A 34 -17.95 -16.35 2.14
N GLY A 35 -16.91 -16.71 1.40
CA GLY A 35 -16.70 -16.35 0.00
C GLY A 35 -16.20 -14.92 -0.22
N GLN A 36 -15.96 -14.13 0.83
CA GLN A 36 -15.46 -12.77 0.65
C GLN A 36 -13.95 -12.74 0.36
N PRO A 37 -13.50 -11.96 -0.64
CA PRO A 37 -12.08 -11.81 -0.92
C PRO A 37 -11.37 -11.05 0.20
N ILE A 38 -10.18 -11.52 0.55
CA ILE A 38 -9.25 -10.84 1.46
C ILE A 38 -7.87 -10.85 0.81
N SER A 39 -7.24 -9.67 0.80
CA SER A 39 -5.93 -9.46 0.19
C SER A 39 -4.90 -9.25 1.29
N ARG A 40 -3.78 -9.96 1.21
CA ARG A 40 -2.61 -9.70 2.05
C ARG A 40 -1.76 -8.63 1.41
N VAL A 41 -1.53 -7.52 2.12
CA VAL A 41 -0.75 -6.39 1.62
C VAL A 41 0.42 -6.06 2.53
N LEU A 42 1.54 -5.67 1.93
CA LEU A 42 2.71 -5.13 2.61
C LEU A 42 2.69 -3.60 2.50
N VAL A 43 2.61 -2.93 3.64
CA VAL A 43 2.63 -1.47 3.77
C VAL A 43 3.60 -1.10 4.88
N SER A 44 4.56 -0.22 4.59
CA SER A 44 5.55 0.26 5.57
C SER A 44 6.28 -0.87 6.32
N GLY A 45 6.55 -1.99 5.63
CA GLY A 45 7.28 -3.13 6.19
C GLY A 45 6.44 -4.09 7.05
N ARG A 46 5.11 -3.92 7.11
CA ARG A 46 4.20 -4.82 7.83
C ARG A 46 3.12 -5.38 6.92
N TYR A 47 2.73 -6.63 7.17
CA TYR A 47 1.63 -7.27 6.46
C TYR A 47 0.29 -6.93 7.11
N TYR A 48 -0.74 -6.77 6.29
CA TYR A 48 -2.13 -6.55 6.70
C TYR A 48 -3.05 -7.39 5.82
N ASP A 49 -4.09 -7.96 6.42
CA ASP A 49 -5.15 -8.64 5.68
C ASP A 49 -6.34 -7.68 5.55
N VAL A 50 -6.66 -7.30 4.31
CA VAL A 50 -7.65 -6.24 4.03
C VAL A 50 -8.72 -6.71 3.05
N SER A 51 -9.94 -6.21 3.20
CA SER A 51 -10.98 -6.33 2.19
C SER A 51 -10.66 -5.46 0.96
N ASP A 52 -11.36 -5.67 -0.15
CA ASP A 52 -11.19 -4.86 -1.36
C ASP A 52 -11.45 -3.35 -1.10
N GLN A 53 -12.42 -3.03 -0.24
CA GLN A 53 -12.72 -1.63 0.13
C GLN A 53 -11.57 -0.97 0.89
N LEU A 54 -10.93 -1.70 1.80
CA LEU A 54 -9.80 -1.18 2.57
C LEU A 54 -8.53 -1.12 1.72
N LEU A 55 -8.35 -2.08 0.80
CA LEU A 55 -7.29 -2.05 -0.19
C LEU A 55 -7.37 -0.79 -1.07
N ASP A 56 -8.57 -0.45 -1.55
CA ASP A 56 -8.79 0.76 -2.34
C ASP A 56 -8.37 2.03 -1.57
N ARG A 57 -8.75 2.13 -0.30
CA ARG A 57 -8.35 3.26 0.56
C ARG A 57 -6.83 3.34 0.75
N LEU A 58 -6.17 2.20 0.98
CA LEU A 58 -4.71 2.15 1.08
C LEU A 58 -4.01 2.61 -0.21
N GLN A 59 -4.54 2.23 -1.38
CA GLN A 59 -4.01 2.66 -2.68
C GLN A 59 -4.22 4.16 -2.94
N HIS A 60 -5.29 4.73 -2.37
CA HIS A 60 -5.56 6.17 -2.40
C HIS A 60 -4.82 6.97 -1.31
N GLY A 61 -3.93 6.31 -0.55
CA GLY A 61 -2.99 6.98 0.36
C GLY A 61 -3.42 6.99 1.83
N ALA A 62 -4.53 6.35 2.20
CA ALA A 62 -4.84 6.13 3.61
C ALA A 62 -3.76 5.23 4.24
N THR A 63 -3.36 5.55 5.46
CA THR A 63 -2.39 4.78 6.22
C THR A 63 -3.06 3.64 6.98
N PRO A 64 -2.34 2.55 7.31
CA PRO A 64 -2.90 1.48 8.14
C PRO A 64 -3.42 1.97 9.50
N GLY A 65 -2.77 2.98 10.10
CA GLY A 65 -3.20 3.56 11.38
C GLY A 65 -4.52 4.34 11.28
N GLU A 66 -4.73 5.11 10.20
CA GLU A 66 -6.00 5.83 9.96
C GLU A 66 -7.18 4.87 9.71
N LEU A 67 -6.87 3.67 9.21
CA LEU A 67 -7.85 2.62 8.97
C LEU A 67 -8.00 1.65 10.15
N GLU A 68 -7.32 1.91 11.27
CA GLU A 68 -7.31 1.06 12.46
C GLU A 68 -6.97 -0.40 12.14
N LEU A 69 -6.05 -0.60 11.17
CA LEU A 69 -5.63 -1.92 10.74
C LEU A 69 -4.60 -2.51 11.70
N GLU A 70 -4.90 -3.70 12.19
CA GLU A 70 -3.94 -4.51 12.93
C GLU A 70 -3.03 -5.29 11.97
N PRO A 71 -1.71 -5.37 12.25
CA PRO A 71 -0.81 -6.20 11.47
C PRO A 71 -1.26 -7.65 11.47
N ALA A 72 -1.22 -8.28 10.29
CA ALA A 72 -1.48 -9.70 10.16
C ALA A 72 -0.37 -10.50 10.85
N SER A 73 -0.77 -11.50 11.65
CA SER A 73 0.16 -12.47 12.23
C SER A 73 0.88 -13.24 11.13
N ASP A 74 2.18 -13.49 11.33
CA ASP A 74 3.06 -14.15 10.36
C ASP A 74 2.64 -15.61 10.08
N ASP A 75 1.88 -16.22 11.00
CA ASP A 75 1.37 -17.60 10.91
C ASP A 75 0.41 -17.87 9.74
N ALA A 76 -0.01 -16.84 9.01
CA ALA A 76 -0.82 -17.00 7.80
C ALA A 76 0.00 -17.04 6.50
N ALA A 77 1.34 -17.03 6.57
CA ALA A 77 2.24 -17.20 5.42
C ALA A 77 2.68 -18.66 5.18
N GLY A 78 2.27 -19.63 6.03
CA GLY A 78 2.60 -21.03 5.82
C GLY A 78 1.63 -21.95 6.53
N LEU A 79 0.76 -22.60 5.75
CA LEU A 79 0.26 -23.97 5.90
C LEU A 79 -0.93 -24.16 4.96
N GLN A 80 -0.65 -24.63 3.74
CA GLN A 80 -1.30 -25.75 3.05
C GLN A 80 -0.66 -25.97 1.69
#